data_AF-A0A6I1ZLX2-F1
#
_entry.id   AF-A0A6I1ZLX2-F1
#
_cell.length_a   1.000
_cell.length_b   1.000
_cell.length_c   1.000
_cell.angle_alpha   90.00
_cell.angle_beta   90.00
_cell.angle_gamma   90.00
#
_symmetry.space_group_name_H-M   'P 1'
#
loop_
_entity.id
_entity.type
_entity.pdbx_description
1 polymer ?
#
loop_
_entity_poly.entity_id
_entity_poly.type
_entity_poly.pdbx_seq_one_letter_code
_entity_poly.pdbx_strand_id
1 'polypeptide(L)'
;MAELEPSDSRAHSRLALIYEQMGRYEDAVRARQKAMTLSGARPEEVAALGRAYSESGPEGYRMWRLERLEGQYDRYPYYTAGQYAQLGDKDQAFAWLEKAYKEHDGQMYRLKAEPSWDPLRNDPRFQDLLRRMNFPE
;
A
#
# COMPACT_ATOMS: atom_id res chain seq x y z
N MET A 1 -9.56 27.50 -5.83
CA MET A 1 -9.16 26.48 -4.83
C MET A 1 -10.29 25.47 -4.81
N ALA A 2 -10.04 24.22 -5.24
CA ALA A 2 -11.08 23.21 -5.28
C ALA A 2 -11.34 22.72 -3.85
N GLU A 3 -12.51 23.06 -3.31
CA GLU A 3 -13.01 22.55 -2.04
C GLU A 3 -13.13 21.03 -2.14
N LEU A 4 -12.31 20.33 -1.35
CA LEU A 4 -12.38 18.88 -1.19
C LEU A 4 -13.63 18.57 -0.38
N GLU A 5 -14.73 18.25 -1.06
CA GLU A 5 -15.94 17.78 -0.40
C GLU A 5 -15.62 16.57 0.51
N PRO A 6 -15.98 16.62 1.81
CA PRO A 6 -15.79 15.54 2.81
C PRO A 6 -16.54 14.22 2.51
N SER A 7 -17.11 14.07 1.32
CA SER A 7 -17.87 12.91 0.83
C SER A 7 -17.07 12.02 -0.13
N ASP A 8 -15.85 12.39 -0.51
CA ASP A 8 -15.09 11.65 -1.52
C ASP A 8 -14.46 10.36 -0.94
N SER A 9 -14.99 9.20 -1.34
CA SER A 9 -14.43 7.87 -1.05
C SER A 9 -12.93 7.78 -1.40
N ARG A 10 -12.46 8.57 -2.38
CA ARG A 10 -11.05 8.66 -2.76
C ARG A 10 -10.21 9.38 -1.71
N ALA A 11 -10.74 10.41 -1.05
CA ALA A 11 -10.04 11.09 0.03
C ALA A 11 -9.80 10.15 1.22
N HIS A 12 -10.83 9.39 1.61
CA HIS A 12 -10.69 8.36 2.64
C HIS A 12 -9.76 7.22 2.24
N SER A 13 -9.76 6.81 0.97
CA SER A 13 -8.79 5.82 0.45
C SER A 13 -7.35 6.32 0.54
N ARG A 14 -7.11 7.61 0.25
CA ARG A 14 -5.79 8.24 0.41
C ARG A 14 -5.37 8.33 1.87
N LEU A 15 -6.26 8.74 2.77
CA LEU A 15 -6.00 8.76 4.20
C LEU A 15 -5.62 7.38 4.73
N ALA A 16 -6.31 6.33 4.28
CA ALA A 16 -5.98 4.96 4.66
C ALA A 16 -4.55 4.59 4.27
N LEU A 17 -4.09 4.95 3.06
CA LEU A 17 -2.71 4.73 2.62
C LEU A 17 -1.69 5.51 3.45
N ILE A 18 -2.00 6.77 3.79
CA ILE A 18 -1.12 7.61 4.62
C ILE A 18 -0.98 7.02 6.03
N TYR A 19 -2.09 6.63 6.65
CA TYR A 19 -2.06 6.00 7.97
C TYR A 19 -1.29 4.69 7.97
N GLU A 20 -1.41 3.92 6.89
CA GLU A 20 -0.66 2.67 6.71
C GLU A 20 0.85 2.91 6.64
N GLN A 21 1.31 3.93 5.91
CA GLN A 21 2.73 4.32 5.91
C GLN A 21 3.23 4.76 7.28
N MET A 22 2.36 5.38 8.07
CA MET A 22 2.68 5.79 9.45
C MET A 22 2.63 4.62 10.43
N GLY A 23 2.33 3.39 9.99
CA GLY A 23 2.11 2.24 10.86
C GLY A 23 0.84 2.33 11.72
N ARG A 24 -0.03 3.31 11.45
CA ARG A 24 -1.28 3.55 12.18
C ARG A 24 -2.40 2.69 11.60
N TYR A 25 -2.27 1.38 11.76
CA TYR A 25 -3.17 0.42 11.10
C TYR A 25 -4.63 0.52 11.56
N GLU A 26 -4.91 0.85 12.82
CA GLU A 26 -6.29 1.07 13.27
C GLU A 26 -6.97 2.22 12.51
N ASP A 27 -6.26 3.33 12.34
CA ASP A 27 -6.77 4.49 11.60
C ASP A 27 -6.89 4.18 10.11
N ALA A 28 -5.95 3.39 9.56
CA ALA A 28 -6.00 2.91 8.19
C ALA A 28 -7.24 2.03 7.92
N VAL A 29 -7.60 1.16 8.87
CA VAL A 29 -8.80 0.32 8.82
C VAL A 29 -10.05 1.18 8.84
N ARG A 30 -10.17 2.11 9.80
CA ARG A 30 -11.34 3.01 9.91
C ARG A 30 -11.52 3.87 8.65
N ALA A 31 -10.43 4.46 8.14
CA ALA A 31 -10.47 5.26 6.94
C ALA A 31 -10.90 4.42 5.71
N ARG A 32 -10.41 3.18 5.60
CA ARG A 32 -10.78 2.27 4.52
C ARG A 32 -12.24 1.83 4.61
N GLN A 33 -12.72 1.46 5.79
CA GLN A 33 -14.13 1.14 6.03
C GLN A 33 -15.04 2.30 5.61
N LYS A 34 -14.67 3.54 5.97
CA LYS A 34 -15.41 4.73 5.55
C LYS A 34 -15.40 4.91 4.03
N ALA A 35 -14.26 4.71 3.36
CA ALA A 35 -14.17 4.75 1.91
C ALA A 35 -15.10 3.72 1.25
N MET A 36 -15.12 2.49 1.76
CA MET A 36 -15.97 1.41 1.27
C MET A 36 -17.46 1.73 1.45
N THR A 37 -17.86 2.24 2.62
CA THR A 37 -19.26 2.66 2.86
C THR A 37 -19.67 3.77 1.90
N LEU A 38 -18.81 4.77 1.68
CA LEU A 38 -19.10 5.88 0.76
C LEU A 38 -19.14 5.44 -0.71
N SER A 39 -18.42 4.37 -1.08
CA SER A 39 -18.49 3.77 -2.42
C SER A 39 -19.63 2.76 -2.59
N GLY A 40 -20.52 2.61 -1.60
CA GLY A 40 -21.67 1.72 -1.67
C GLY A 40 -21.39 0.24 -1.40
N ALA A 41 -20.25 -0.09 -0.78
CA ALA A 41 -19.99 -1.46 -0.35
C ALA A 41 -20.98 -1.90 0.73
N ARG A 42 -21.34 -3.19 0.73
CA ARG A 42 -22.34 -3.70 1.66
C ARG A 42 -21.77 -3.77 3.10
N PRO A 43 -22.61 -3.62 4.15
CA PRO A 43 -22.13 -3.63 5.53
C PRO A 43 -21.32 -4.88 5.91
N GLU A 44 -21.67 -6.04 5.38
CA GLU A 44 -20.95 -7.29 5.59
C GLU A 44 -19.51 -7.27 5.04
N GLU A 45 -19.29 -6.52 3.96
CA GLU A 45 -17.98 -6.36 3.32
C GLU A 45 -17.12 -5.39 4.11
N VAL A 46 -17.71 -4.30 4.58
CA VAL A 46 -17.05 -3.33 5.49
C VAL A 46 -16.67 -4.01 6.81
N ALA A 47 -17.54 -4.89 7.33
CA ALA A 47 -17.27 -5.65 8.53
C ALA A 47 -16.19 -6.73 8.32
N ALA A 48 -16.09 -7.32 7.13
CA ALA A 48 -15.06 -8.30 6.81
C ALA A 48 -13.65 -7.73 6.97
N LEU A 49 -13.44 -6.48 6.56
CA LEU A 49 -12.17 -5.79 6.77
C LEU A 49 -11.83 -5.64 8.27
N GLY A 50 -12.82 -5.26 9.09
CA GLY A 50 -12.63 -5.15 10.53
C GLY A 50 -12.30 -6.49 11.20
N ARG A 51 -12.91 -7.58 10.74
CA ARG A 51 -12.60 -8.94 11.21
C ARG A 51 -11.18 -9.37 10.86
N ALA A 52 -10.79 -9.22 9.59
CA ALA A 52 -9.44 -9.55 9.15
C ALA A 52 -8.37 -8.82 9.97
N TYR A 53 -8.56 -7.53 10.25
CA TYR A 53 -7.66 -6.78 11.13
C TYR A 53 -7.70 -7.25 12.60
N SER A 54 -8.87 -7.61 13.12
CA SER A 54 -8.99 -8.08 14.51
C SER A 54 -8.33 -9.44 14.73
N GLU A 55 -8.32 -10.30 13.72
CA GLU A 55 -7.75 -11.65 13.78
C GLU A 55 -6.21 -11.67 13.67
N SER A 56 -5.67 -10.91 12.71
CA SER A 56 -4.24 -10.99 12.35
C SER A 56 -3.53 -9.64 12.40
N GLY A 57 -4.16 -8.61 12.97
CA GLY A 57 -3.59 -7.28 13.08
C GLY A 57 -3.27 -6.66 11.72
N PRO A 58 -2.16 -5.92 11.60
CA PRO A 58 -1.71 -5.31 10.34
C PRO A 58 -1.65 -6.30 9.18
N GLU A 59 -1.25 -7.54 9.44
CA GLU A 59 -1.11 -8.56 8.40
C GLU A 59 -2.46 -8.95 7.78
N GLY A 60 -3.48 -9.13 8.62
CA GLY A 60 -4.84 -9.39 8.14
C GLY A 60 -5.42 -8.25 7.31
N TYR A 61 -5.12 -7.00 7.68
CA TYR A 61 -5.49 -5.84 6.89
C TYR A 61 -4.83 -5.85 5.50
N ARG A 62 -3.53 -6.14 5.42
CA ARG A 62 -2.78 -6.18 4.15
C ARG A 62 -3.28 -7.30 3.25
N MET A 63 -3.46 -8.51 3.78
CA MET A 63 -4.01 -9.64 3.03
C MET A 63 -5.40 -9.32 2.48
N TRP A 64 -6.31 -8.82 3.34
CA TRP A 64 -7.65 -8.43 2.90
C TRP A 64 -7.59 -7.38 1.79
N ARG A 65 -6.71 -6.38 1.92
CA ARG A 65 -6.52 -5.37 0.88
C ARG A 65 -6.07 -6.02 -0.42
N LEU A 66 -5.07 -6.90 -0.38
CA LEU A 66 -4.52 -7.56 -1.57
C LEU A 66 -5.58 -8.36 -2.32
N GLU A 67 -6.36 -9.17 -1.62
CA GLU A 67 -7.43 -9.97 -2.23
C GLU A 67 -8.55 -9.13 -2.84
N ARG A 68 -8.85 -7.96 -2.26
CA ARG A 68 -10.06 -7.17 -2.61
C ARG A 68 -9.81 -5.96 -3.49
N LEU A 69 -8.58 -5.45 -3.54
CA LEU A 69 -8.27 -4.19 -4.23
C LEU A 69 -7.44 -4.39 -5.50
N GLU A 70 -7.49 -5.58 -6.12
CA GLU A 70 -6.77 -5.92 -7.36
C GLU A 70 -6.90 -4.85 -8.48
N GLY A 71 -7.91 -3.96 -8.44
CA GLY A 71 -8.07 -2.84 -9.39
C GLY A 71 -7.55 -1.45 -8.97
N GLN A 72 -7.04 -1.23 -7.75
CA GLN A 72 -6.48 0.07 -7.32
C GLN A 72 -4.95 0.11 -7.34
N TYR A 73 -4.29 -1.05 -7.45
CA TYR A 73 -2.85 -1.20 -7.37
C TYR A 73 -2.09 -0.53 -8.51
N ASP A 74 -2.72 -0.42 -9.68
CA ASP A 74 -2.16 0.30 -10.83
C ASP A 74 -1.91 1.78 -10.55
N ARG A 75 -2.67 2.39 -9.63
CA ARG A 75 -2.55 3.82 -9.34
C ARG A 75 -1.37 4.15 -8.42
N TYR A 76 -0.84 3.16 -7.70
CA TYR A 76 0.21 3.36 -6.70
C TYR A 76 1.26 2.23 -6.71
N PRO A 77 2.03 2.06 -7.80
CA PRO A 77 2.94 0.93 -7.97
C PRO A 77 3.96 0.76 -6.82
N TYR A 78 4.51 1.85 -6.27
CA TYR A 78 5.44 1.77 -5.13
C TYR A 78 4.81 1.13 -3.90
N TYR A 79 3.59 1.56 -3.57
CA TYR A 79 2.86 1.05 -2.42
C TYR A 79 2.48 -0.41 -2.61
N THR A 80 2.03 -0.78 -3.81
CA THR A 80 1.71 -2.17 -4.16
C THR A 80 2.90 -3.07 -3.96
N ALA A 81 4.07 -2.67 -4.45
CA ALA A 81 5.30 -3.43 -4.26
C ALA A 81 5.64 -3.62 -2.79
N GLY A 82 5.43 -2.59 -1.95
CA GLY A 82 5.68 -2.66 -0.51
C GLY A 82 4.77 -3.66 0.20
N GLN A 83 3.52 -3.81 -0.24
CA GLN A 83 2.59 -4.80 0.30
C GLN A 83 3.09 -6.23 0.03
N TYR A 84 3.41 -6.53 -1.24
CA TYR A 84 3.93 -7.83 -1.61
C TYR A 84 5.26 -8.14 -0.92
N ALA A 85 6.14 -7.14 -0.77
CA ALA A 85 7.40 -7.27 -0.04
C ALA A 85 7.16 -7.70 1.42
N GLN A 86 6.20 -7.05 2.11
CA GLN A 86 5.87 -7.35 3.49
C GLN A 86 5.19 -8.72 3.68
N LEU A 87 4.41 -9.17 2.70
CA LEU A 87 3.85 -10.52 2.66
C LEU A 87 4.90 -11.61 2.31
N GLY A 88 6.10 -11.21 1.89
CA GLY A 88 7.15 -12.13 1.44
C GLY A 88 7.03 -12.62 0.00
N ASP A 89 6.04 -12.15 -0.77
CA ASP A 89 5.95 -12.41 -2.22
C ASP A 89 6.92 -11.50 -2.98
N LYS A 90 8.17 -11.93 -3.03
CA LYS A 90 9.26 -11.15 -3.62
C LYS A 90 9.06 -10.92 -5.12
N ASP A 91 8.51 -11.89 -5.84
CA ASP A 91 8.40 -11.80 -7.29
C ASP A 91 7.36 -10.76 -7.71
N GLN A 92 6.20 -10.74 -7.06
CA GLN A 92 5.24 -9.67 -7.25
C GLN A 92 5.78 -8.33 -6.77
N ALA A 93 6.48 -8.30 -5.63
CA ALA A 93 7.08 -7.07 -5.13
C ALA A 93 8.03 -6.43 -6.16
N PHE A 94 8.91 -7.23 -6.78
CA PHE A 94 9.83 -6.73 -7.81
C PHE A 94 9.12 -6.32 -9.10
N ALA A 95 8.09 -7.06 -9.53
CA ALA A 95 7.31 -6.69 -10.72
C ALA A 95 6.69 -5.29 -10.56
N TRP A 96 6.13 -5.01 -9.39
CA TRP A 96 5.54 -3.71 -9.07
C TRP A 96 6.59 -2.61 -8.82
N LEU A 97 7.73 -2.94 -8.23
CA LEU A 97 8.87 -2.01 -8.05
C LEU A 97 9.46 -1.56 -9.38
N GLU A 98 9.61 -2.47 -10.34
CA GLU A 98 10.05 -2.13 -11.70
C GLU A 98 9.04 -1.23 -12.41
N LYS A 99 7.73 -1.47 -12.20
CA LYS A 99 6.68 -0.57 -12.69
C LYS A 99 6.80 0.82 -12.06
N ALA A 100 6.93 0.89 -10.73
CA ALA A 100 7.11 2.15 -9.99
C ALA A 100 8.34 2.94 -10.47
N TYR A 101 9.44 2.24 -10.73
CA TYR A 101 10.66 2.83 -11.29
C TYR A 101 10.44 3.39 -12.70
N LYS A 102 9.83 2.60 -13.60
CA LYS A 102 9.55 3.02 -14.99
C LYS A 102 8.57 4.18 -15.08
N GLU A 103 7.60 4.25 -14.16
CA GLU A 103 6.62 5.32 -14.09
C GLU A 103 7.11 6.55 -13.31
N HIS A 104 8.36 6.53 -12.82
CA HIS A 104 8.94 7.60 -12.00
C HIS A 104 8.06 7.94 -10.78
N ASP A 105 7.54 6.91 -10.10
CA ASP A 105 6.70 7.08 -8.91
C ASP A 105 7.45 7.93 -7.87
N GLY A 106 6.81 9.02 -7.44
CA GLY A 106 7.39 10.02 -6.54
C GLY A 106 7.71 9.50 -5.14
N GLN A 107 7.35 8.27 -4.78
CA GLN A 107 7.78 7.64 -3.53
C GLN A 107 9.08 6.84 -3.66
N MET A 108 9.57 6.60 -4.87
CA MET A 108 10.78 5.82 -5.12
C MET A 108 11.99 6.37 -4.36
N TYR A 109 12.09 7.69 -4.12
CA TYR A 109 13.19 8.28 -3.34
C TYR A 109 13.32 7.74 -1.91
N ARG A 110 12.29 7.10 -1.36
CA ARG A 110 12.31 6.53 0.00
C ARG A 110 12.81 5.08 0.04
N LEU A 111 13.02 4.45 -1.11
CA LEU A 111 13.28 3.01 -1.23
C LEU A 111 14.42 2.48 -0.35
N LYS A 112 15.52 3.23 -0.20
CA LYS A 112 16.66 2.83 0.65
C LYS A 112 16.36 2.97 2.16
N ALA A 113 15.44 3.86 2.52
CA ALA A 113 15.20 4.29 3.90
C ALA A 113 14.02 3.59 4.58
N GLU A 114 13.00 3.14 3.84
CA GLU A 114 11.83 2.51 4.48
C GLU A 114 12.09 1.05 4.91
N PRO A 115 11.75 0.67 6.17
CA PRO A 115 11.86 -0.71 6.66
C PRO A 115 10.94 -1.71 5.95
N SER A 116 9.91 -1.21 5.24
CA SER A 116 8.99 -2.02 4.44
C SER A 116 9.72 -2.89 3.39
N TRP A 117 10.94 -2.50 3.01
CA TRP A 117 11.78 -3.18 2.04
C TRP A 117 12.82 -4.11 2.65
N ASP A 118 12.90 -4.22 3.98
CA ASP A 118 13.84 -5.11 4.66
C ASP A 118 13.76 -6.58 4.17
N PRO A 119 12.57 -7.14 3.85
CA PRO A 119 12.48 -8.48 3.25
C PRO A 119 13.20 -8.63 1.90
N LEU A 120 13.41 -7.52 1.17
CA LEU A 120 14.04 -7.47 -0.15
C LEU A 120 15.49 -6.94 -0.10
N ARG A 121 15.92 -6.35 1.02
CA ARG A 121 17.17 -5.58 1.12
C ARG A 121 18.42 -6.37 0.71
N ASN A 122 18.44 -7.69 0.95
CA ASN A 122 19.54 -8.58 0.59
C ASN A 122 19.39 -9.25 -0.79
N ASP A 123 18.31 -8.99 -1.53
CA ASP A 123 18.08 -9.57 -2.86
C ASP A 123 18.90 -8.82 -3.93
N PRO A 124 19.63 -9.51 -4.84
CA PRO A 124 20.42 -8.86 -5.89
C PRO A 124 19.62 -7.91 -6.79
N ARG A 125 18.32 -8.20 -7.02
CA ARG A 125 17.43 -7.34 -7.83
C ARG A 125 17.21 -5.99 -7.15
N PHE A 126 17.16 -5.96 -5.82
CA PHE A 126 17.02 -4.72 -5.06
C PHE A 126 18.27 -3.85 -5.17
N GLN A 127 19.45 -4.47 -5.09
CA GLN A 127 20.73 -3.78 -5.23
C GLN A 127 20.94 -3.23 -6.66
N ASP A 128 20.47 -3.95 -7.68
CA ASP A 128 20.46 -3.44 -9.06
C ASP A 128 19.57 -2.21 -9.22
N LEU A 129 18.36 -2.26 -8.67
CA LEU A 129 17.41 -1.16 -8.74
C LEU A 129 17.94 0.11 -8.06
N LEU A 130 18.55 -0.02 -6.88
CA LEU A 130 19.18 1.12 -6.18
C LEU A 130 20.30 1.77 -7.00
N ARG A 131 21.13 0.95 -7.69
CA ARG A 131 22.19 1.46 -8.57
C ARG A 131 21.60 2.22 -9.77
N ARG A 132 20.56 1.68 -10.42
CA ARG A 132 19.87 2.33 -11.55
C ARG A 132 19.24 3.67 -11.17
N MET A 133 18.82 3.81 -9.91
CA MET A 133 18.26 5.06 -9.37
C MET A 133 19.31 6.10 -8.98
N ASN A 134 20.61 5.79 -9.07
CA ASN A 134 21.70 6.65 -8.61
C ASN A 134 21.51 7.12 -7.15
N PHE A 135 21.08 6.24 -6.25
CA PHE A 135 21.00 6.60 -4.84
C PHE A 135 22.39 6.98 -4.32
N PRO A 136 22.56 8.16 -3.66
CA PRO A 136 23.82 8.49 -3.02
C PRO A 136 24.12 7.47 -1.91
N GLU A 137 25.40 7.11 -1.81
CA GLU A 137 25.93 6.19 -0.80
C GLU A 137 25.60 6.65 0.62
#